data_AF-A0A395V5R6-F1
#
_entry.id   AF-A0A395V5R6-F1
#
_cell.length_a   1.000
_cell.length_b   1.000
_cell.length_c   1.000
_cell.angle_alpha   90.00
_cell.angle_beta   90.00
_cell.angle_gamma   90.00
#
_symmetry.space_group_name_H-M   'P 1'
#
loop_
_entity.id
_entity.type
_entity.pdbx_description
1 polymer ?
#
loop_
_entity_poly.entity_id
_entity_poly.type
_entity_poly.pdbx_seq_one_letter_code
_entity_poly.pdbx_strand_id
1 'polypeptide(L)'
;MAELLLIVSLLGIFAFGFYLMSRLDRFLEKNRKALLKENKFREFSEILLPQGLSDSEILSEIHRFRETHGKVDIILSDGKEDAF
;
A
#
# COMPACT_ATOMS: atom_id res chain seq x y z
N MET A 1 -19.02 -44.28 -22.80
CA MET A 1 -17.64 -44.11 -22.26
C MET A 1 -17.01 -42.79 -22.69
N ALA A 2 -16.91 -42.49 -23.99
CA ALA A 2 -16.33 -41.23 -24.49
C ALA A 2 -17.07 -39.97 -24.02
N GLU A 3 -18.41 -39.99 -24.00
CA GLU A 3 -19.23 -38.86 -23.54
C GLU A 3 -19.01 -38.52 -22.06
N LEU A 4 -18.85 -39.54 -21.21
CA LEU A 4 -18.52 -39.37 -19.78
C LEU A 4 -17.14 -38.73 -19.60
N LEU A 5 -16.14 -39.17 -20.37
CA LEU A 5 -14.80 -38.58 -20.34
C LEU A 5 -14.81 -37.12 -20.80
N LEU A 6 -15.65 -36.79 -21.79
CA LEU A 6 -15.81 -35.42 -22.29
C LEU A 6 -16.41 -34.51 -21.21
N ILE A 7 -17.45 -34.98 -20.51
CA ILE A 7 -18.08 -34.23 -19.41
C ILE A 7 -17.11 -34.05 -18.23
N VAL A 8 -16.39 -35.11 -17.84
CA VAL A 8 -15.41 -35.04 -16.74
C VAL A 8 -14.25 -34.11 -17.09
N SER A 9 -13.74 -34.17 -18.33
CA SER A 9 -12.69 -33.26 -18.81
C SER A 9 -13.17 -31.81 -18.79
N LEU A 10 -14.38 -31.55 -19.29
CA LEU A 10 -14.97 -30.21 -19.31
C LEU A 10 -15.12 -29.64 -17.89
N LEU A 11 -15.69 -30.43 -16.97
CA LEU A 11 -15.81 -30.06 -15.56
C LEU A 11 -14.44 -29.80 -14.92
N GLY A 12 -13.44 -30.62 -15.25
CA GLY A 12 -12.07 -30.44 -14.76
C GLY A 12 -11.45 -29.12 -15.22
N ILE A 13 -11.59 -28.77 -16.49
CA ILE A 13 -11.09 -27.50 -17.04
C ILE A 13 -11.77 -26.30 -16.37
N PHE A 14 -13.09 -26.35 -16.18
CA PHE A 14 -13.82 -25.28 -15.50
C PHE A 14 -13.40 -25.13 -14.04
N ALA A 15 -13.32 -26.23 -13.28
CA ALA A 15 -12.88 -26.20 -11.89
C ALA A 15 -11.44 -25.70 -11.74
N PHE A 16 -10.55 -26.14 -12.63
CA PHE A 16 -9.16 -25.72 -12.65
C PHE A 16 -9.01 -24.25 -13.04
N GLY A 17 -9.72 -23.79 -14.08
CA GLY A 17 -9.74 -22.40 -14.50
C GLY A 17 -10.27 -21.47 -13.39
N PHE A 18 -11.35 -21.87 -12.72
CA PHE A 18 -11.91 -21.13 -11.60
C PHE A 18 -10.95 -21.04 -10.41
N TYR A 19 -10.23 -22.13 -10.11
CA TYR A 19 -9.21 -22.16 -9.07
C TYR A 19 -8.05 -21.20 -9.38
N LEU A 20 -7.56 -21.18 -10.63
CA LEU A 20 -6.50 -20.27 -11.05
C LEU A 20 -6.96 -18.81 -10.98
N MET A 21 -8.15 -18.49 -11.51
CA MET A 21 -8.72 -17.13 -11.43
C MET A 21 -8.85 -16.67 -9.98
N SER A 22 -9.42 -17.50 -9.10
CA SER A 22 -9.58 -17.16 -7.67
C SER A 22 -8.24 -16.92 -6.96
N ARG A 23 -7.20 -17.66 -7.35
CA ARG A 23 -5.86 -17.50 -6.77
C ARG A 23 -5.15 -16.26 -7.31
N LEU A 24 -5.32 -15.95 -8.59
CA LEU A 24 -4.80 -14.74 -9.22
C LEU A 24 -5.45 -13.48 -8.65
N ASP A 25 -6.78 -13.46 -8.50
CA ASP A 25 -7.50 -12.35 -7.89
C ASP A 25 -6.99 -12.06 -6.48
N ARG A 26 -6.83 -13.10 -5.66
CA ARG A 26 -6.28 -12.95 -4.30
C ARG A 26 -4.84 -12.43 -4.31
N PHE A 27 -4.04 -12.80 -5.31
CA PHE A 27 -2.67 -12.31 -5.45
C PHE A 27 -2.63 -10.85 -5.90
N LEU A 28 -3.42 -10.50 -6.91
CA LEU A 28 -3.58 -9.14 -7.42
C LEU A 28 -4.13 -8.21 -6.35
N GLU A 29 -5.10 -8.65 -5.55
CA GLU A 29 -5.67 -7.84 -4.47
C GLU A 29 -4.64 -7.60 -3.36
N LYS A 30 -3.85 -8.63 -2.98
CA LYS A 30 -2.75 -8.47 -2.03
C LYS A 30 -1.68 -7.50 -2.55
N ASN A 31 -1.30 -7.66 -3.81
CA ASN A 31 -0.29 -6.81 -4.44
C ASN A 31 -0.79 -5.36 -4.55
N ARG A 32 -2.04 -5.17 -4.98
CA ARG A 32 -2.71 -3.86 -5.01
C ARG A 32 -2.80 -3.22 -3.63
N LYS A 33 -3.13 -3.98 -2.57
CA LYS A 33 -3.14 -3.48 -1.19
C LYS A 33 -1.75 -3.08 -0.71
N ALA A 34 -0.72 -3.85 -1.04
CA ALA A 34 0.66 -3.49 -0.72
C ALA A 34 1.07 -2.18 -1.42
N LEU A 35 0.79 -2.06 -2.72
CA LEU A 35 1.06 -0.84 -3.49
C LEU A 35 0.24 0.36 -3.02
N LEU A 36 -1.03 0.18 -2.63
CA LEU A 36 -1.85 1.27 -2.07
C LEU A 36 -1.37 1.70 -0.69
N LYS A 37 -0.84 0.78 0.13
CA LYS A 37 -0.22 1.13 1.41
C LYS A 37 1.02 1.97 1.15
N GLU A 38 1.89 1.54 0.24
CA GLU A 38 3.09 2.29 -0.16
C GLU A 38 2.73 3.66 -0.78
N ASN A 39 1.70 3.73 -1.64
CA ASN A 39 1.26 4.99 -2.23
C ASN A 39 0.60 5.94 -1.22
N LYS A 40 -0.11 5.42 -0.21
CA LYS A 40 -0.62 6.24 0.90
C LYS A 40 0.51 6.88 1.71
N PHE A 41 1.61 6.16 1.96
CA PHE A 41 2.81 6.78 2.54
C PHE A 41 3.39 7.84 1.62
N ARG A 42 3.27 7.68 0.30
CA ARG A 42 3.70 8.65 -0.71
C ARG A 42 2.84 9.92 -0.77
N GLU A 43 1.58 9.88 -0.32
CA GLU A 43 0.73 11.07 -0.17
C GLU A 43 1.05 11.86 1.10
N PHE A 44 1.67 11.23 2.11
CA PHE A 44 2.34 11.99 3.16
C PHE A 44 3.63 12.52 2.58
N SER A 45 3.68 13.83 2.31
CA SER A 45 4.94 14.53 2.06
C SER A 45 5.79 14.47 3.33
N GLU A 46 6.52 13.38 3.51
CA GLU A 46 7.46 13.20 4.60
C GLU A 46 8.66 14.10 4.36
N ILE A 47 8.75 15.18 5.15
CA ILE A 47 9.91 16.05 5.15
C ILE A 47 10.84 15.55 6.25
N LEU A 48 11.93 14.91 5.85
CA LEU A 48 13.01 14.55 6.76
C LEU A 48 13.76 15.83 7.14
N LEU A 49 13.58 16.26 8.39
CA LEU A 49 14.34 17.39 8.94
C LEU A 49 15.80 16.95 9.18
N PRO A 50 16.81 17.71 8.71
CA PRO A 50 18.21 17.42 9.01
C PRO A 50 18.47 17.33 10.52
N GLN A 51 19.28 16.35 10.94
CA GLN A 51 19.71 16.27 12.33
C GLN A 51 20.57 17.49 12.67
N GLY A 52 20.18 18.25 13.70
CA GLY A 52 20.90 19.42 14.18
C GLY A 52 20.22 20.77 13.95
N LEU A 53 18.97 20.81 13.48
CA LEU A 53 18.20 22.06 13.48
C LEU A 53 17.90 22.51 14.92
N SER A 54 17.99 23.82 15.14
CA SER A 54 17.47 24.46 16.34
C SER A 54 15.94 24.48 16.34
N ASP A 55 15.31 24.55 17.52
CA ASP A 55 13.85 24.61 17.67
C ASP A 55 13.21 25.73 16.81
N SER A 56 13.90 26.86 16.66
CA SER A 56 13.46 27.98 15.82
C SER A 56 13.45 27.66 14.32
N GLU A 57 14.41 26.88 13.84
CA GLU A 57 14.47 26.50 12.43
C GLU A 57 13.40 25.46 12.10
N ILE A 58 13.13 24.53 13.03
CA ILE A 58 12.07 23.52 12.89
C ILE A 58 10.70 24.21 12.77
N LEU A 59 10.42 25.18 13.65
CA LEU A 59 9.17 25.94 13.62
C LEU A 59 9.01 26.77 12.34
N SER A 60 10.09 27.38 11.85
CA SER A 60 10.10 28.13 10.59
C SER A 60 9.77 27.23 9.39
N GLU A 61 10.32 26.01 9.37
CA GLU A 61 10.06 25.01 8.33
C GLU A 61 8.60 24.56 8.32
N ILE A 62 8.04 24.29 9.51
CA ILE A 62 6.63 23.92 9.71
C ILE A 62 5.71 25.05 9.22
N HIS A 63 6.01 26.30 9.57
CA HIS A 63 5.23 27.45 9.11
C HIS A 63 5.25 27.58 7.59
N ARG A 64 6.43 27.51 6.98
CA ARG A 64 6.59 27.56 5.52
C ARG A 64 5.85 26.43 4.80
N PHE A 65 5.86 25.23 5.38
CA PHE A 65 5.13 24.08 4.85
C PHE A 65 3.61 24.30 4.88
N ARG A 66 3.07 24.80 5.99
CA ARG A 66 1.64 25.14 6.14
C ARG A 66 1.19 26.23 5.17
N GLU A 67 2.01 27.26 4.96
CA GLU A 67 1.70 28.33 4.00
C GLU A 67 1.61 27.81 2.56
N THR A 68 2.47 26.84 2.21
CA THR A 68 2.53 26.30 0.84
C THR A 68 1.44 25.24 0.57
N HIS A 69 1.06 24.43 1.57
CA HIS A 69 0.17 23.27 1.39
C HIS A 69 -1.23 23.43 1.99
N GLY A 70 -1.55 24.57 2.60
CA GLY A 70 -2.87 24.83 3.17
C GLY A 70 -3.13 24.07 4.47
N LYS A 71 -4.32 23.47 4.62
CA LYS A 71 -4.74 22.82 5.87
C LYS A 71 -4.14 21.42 5.97
N VAL A 72 -2.95 21.33 6.56
CA VAL A 72 -2.21 20.08 6.80
C VAL A 72 -2.15 19.77 8.30
N ASP A 73 -2.31 18.50 8.65
CA ASP A 73 -2.01 17.97 9.98
C ASP A 73 -0.57 17.46 9.98
N ILE A 74 0.25 17.91 10.93
CA ILE A 74 1.67 17.55 11.05
C ILE A 74 1.79 16.50 12.14
N ILE A 75 2.34 15.33 11.81
CA ILE A 75 2.56 14.21 12.73
C ILE A 75 4.07 14.05 12.93
N LEU A 76 4.53 14.12 14.17
CA LEU A 76 5.91 13.81 14.56
C LEU A 76 5.95 12.38 15.10
N SER A 77 6.74 11.53 14.47
CA SER A 77 6.97 10.14 14.89
C SER A 77 8.45 9.96 15.24
N ASP A 78 8.75 9.42 16.42
CA ASP A 78 10.09 8.88 16.71
C ASP A 78 10.23 7.62 15.84
N GLY A 79 11.14 7.63 14.87
CA GLY A 79 11.34 6.54 13.89
C GLY A 79 11.77 5.20 14.50
N LYS A 80 11.58 4.99 15.80
CA LYS A 80 11.58 3.68 16.41
C LYS A 80 10.38 2.93 15.85
N GLU A 81 10.68 2.03 14.93
CA GLU A 81 9.79 0.96 14.52
C GLU A 81 9.37 0.24 15.81
N ASP A 82 8.14 0.50 16.26
CA ASP A 82 7.57 -0.22 17.38
C ASP A 82 7.53 -1.70 16.99
N ALA A 83 8.51 -2.46 17.48
CA ALA A 83 8.55 -3.91 17.38
C ALA A 83 7.45 -4.48 18.28
N PHE A 84 6.22 -4.51 17.76
CA PHE A 84 5.10 -5.29 18.30
C PHE A 84 4.81 -6.52 17.43
#